data_AF-A0A7W2KHA2-F1
#
_entry.id   AF-A0A7W2KHA2-F1
#
_cell.length_a   1.000
_cell.length_b   1.000
_cell.length_c   1.000
_cell.angle_alpha   90.00
_cell.angle_beta   90.00
_cell.angle_gamma   90.00
#
_symmetry.space_group_name_H-M   'P 1'
#
loop_
_entity.id
_entity.type
_entity.pdbx_description
1 polymer ?
#
loop_
_entity_poly.entity_id
_entity_poly.type
_entity_poly.pdbx_seq_one_letter_code
_entity_poly.pdbx_strand_id
1 'polypeptide(L)'
;MTEEDLAEYHDINRRFHQTIIEASGNEVVAMALARNAQIPFASVDALAVDRDNLGQEYRRFNFAHMQHHDAVEAMLLGQGGRAEAIMREHANVTLRYARLMSV
;
A
#
# COMPACT_ATOMS: atom_id res chain seq x y z
N MET A 1 -17.83 -4.89 -5.19
CA MET A 1 -16.67 -5.45 -4.48
C MET A 1 -17.06 -6.78 -3.89
N THR A 2 -16.42 -7.85 -4.34
CA THR A 2 -16.59 -9.23 -3.89
C THR A 2 -15.35 -9.68 -3.10
N GLU A 3 -15.37 -10.88 -2.53
CA GLU A 3 -14.15 -11.47 -1.93
C GLU A 3 -13.07 -11.76 -2.96
N GLU A 4 -13.45 -12.05 -4.21
CA GLU A 4 -12.53 -12.25 -5.33
C GLU A 4 -11.85 -10.93 -5.71
N ASP A 5 -12.61 -9.82 -5.77
CA ASP A 5 -12.06 -8.48 -6.03
C ASP A 5 -11.02 -8.08 -4.96
N LEU A 6 -11.26 -8.47 -3.70
CA LEU A 6 -10.32 -8.22 -2.60
C LEU A 6 -9.03 -9.03 -2.73
N ALA A 7 -9.14 -10.30 -3.12
CA ALA A 7 -7.98 -11.15 -3.36
C ALA A 7 -7.15 -10.65 -4.55
N GLU A 8 -7.80 -10.20 -5.62
CA GLU A 8 -7.13 -9.61 -6.77
C GLU A 8 -6.41 -8.31 -6.40
N TYR A 9 -7.08 -7.42 -5.66
CA TYR A 9 -6.44 -6.19 -5.17
C TYR A 9 -5.23 -6.48 -4.28
N HIS A 10 -5.32 -7.50 -3.42
CA HIS A 10 -4.20 -7.91 -2.56
C HIS A 10 -2.98 -8.34 -3.38
N ASP A 11 -3.15 -9.16 -4.42
CA ASP A 11 -2.03 -9.57 -5.28
C ASP A 11 -1.43 -8.36 -6.03
N ILE A 12 -2.27 -7.47 -6.54
CA ILE A 12 -1.82 -6.23 -7.20
C ILE A 12 -0.98 -5.38 -6.23
N ASN A 13 -1.47 -5.17 -5.01
CA ASN A 13 -0.77 -4.40 -3.98
C ASN A 13 0.60 -5.02 -3.65
N ARG A 14 0.64 -6.34 -3.42
CA ARG A 14 1.87 -7.06 -3.13
C ARG A 14 2.89 -6.91 -4.26
N ARG A 15 2.45 -7.10 -5.51
CA ARG A 15 3.32 -6.98 -6.70
C ARG A 15 3.85 -5.55 -6.86
N PHE A 16 3.01 -4.54 -6.63
CA PHE A 16 3.43 -3.14 -6.68
C PHE A 16 4.58 -2.84 -5.72
N HIS A 17 4.43 -3.20 -4.45
CA HIS A 17 5.48 -2.96 -3.45
C HIS A 17 6.76 -3.74 -3.75
N GLN A 18 6.63 -4.99 -4.20
CA GLN A 18 7.77 -5.81 -4.60
C GLN A 18 8.55 -5.18 -5.76
N THR A 19 7.85 -4.70 -6.79
CA THR A 19 8.48 -4.05 -7.95
C THR A 19 9.26 -2.79 -7.57
N ILE A 20 8.78 -1.97 -6.63
CA ILE A 20 9.52 -0.79 -6.16
C ILE A 20 10.83 -1.20 -5.47
N ILE A 21 10.78 -2.23 -4.64
CA ILE A 21 11.96 -2.72 -3.92
C ILE A 21 12.99 -3.25 -4.91
N GLU A 22 12.57 -4.06 -5.88
CA GLU A 22 13.43 -4.59 -6.94
C GLU A 22 14.04 -3.48 -7.80
N ALA A 23 13.25 -2.48 -8.18
CA ALA A 23 13.69 -1.34 -8.97
C ALA A 23 14.74 -0.48 -8.26
N SER A 24 14.82 -0.53 -6.93
CA SER A 24 15.84 0.20 -6.17
C SER A 24 17.27 -0.34 -6.40
N GLY A 25 17.41 -1.59 -6.88
CA GLY A 25 18.70 -2.25 -7.05
C GLY A 25 19.51 -2.39 -5.75
N ASN A 26 18.89 -2.19 -4.59
CA ASN A 26 19.56 -2.16 -3.29
C ASN A 26 19.19 -3.38 -2.45
N GLU A 27 20.06 -4.39 -2.48
CA GLU A 27 19.87 -5.64 -1.75
C GLU A 27 19.77 -5.43 -0.22
N VAL A 28 20.46 -4.42 0.33
CA VAL A 28 20.41 -4.11 1.77
C VAL A 28 19.02 -3.61 2.16
N VAL A 29 18.41 -2.75 1.33
CA VAL A 29 17.04 -2.26 1.54
C VAL A 29 16.04 -3.42 1.43
N ALA A 30 16.18 -4.28 0.42
CA ALA A 30 15.33 -5.46 0.25
C ALA A 30 15.39 -6.39 1.48
N MET A 31 16.59 -6.69 1.98
CA MET A 31 16.78 -7.51 3.18
C MET A 31 16.21 -6.85 4.46
N ALA A 32 16.36 -5.54 4.62
CA ALA A 32 15.82 -4.82 5.77
C ALA A 32 14.28 -4.84 5.76
N LEU A 33 13.66 -4.64 4.60
CA LEU A 33 12.21 -4.69 4.43
C LEU A 33 11.65 -6.10 4.63
N ALA A 34 12.32 -7.13 4.12
CA ALA A 34 11.92 -8.52 4.32
C ALA A 34 11.89 -8.91 5.81
N ARG A 35 12.83 -8.41 6.61
CA ARG A 35 12.80 -8.60 8.08
C ARG A 35 11.64 -7.85 8.74
N ASN A 36 11.34 -6.63 8.30
CA ASN A 36 10.20 -5.87 8.84
C ASN A 36 8.85 -6.54 8.51
N ALA A 37 8.72 -7.14 7.32
CA ALA A 37 7.52 -7.85 6.90
C ALA A 37 7.21 -9.11 7.75
N GLN A 38 8.18 -9.63 8.51
CA GLN A 38 8.00 -10.76 9.43
C GLN A 38 7.35 -10.36 10.76
N ILE A 39 7.13 -9.07 11.03
CA ILE A 39 6.42 -8.61 12.22
C ILE A 39 4.90 -8.66 11.94
N PRO A 40 4.12 -9.43 12.71
CA PRO A 40 2.66 -9.47 12.58
C PRO A 40 2.09 -8.05 12.69
N PHE A 41 1.12 -7.71 11.83
CA PHE A 41 0.49 -6.38 11.73
C PHE A 41 1.34 -5.22 11.16
N ALA A 42 2.62 -5.45 10.86
CA ALA A 42 3.48 -4.48 10.16
C ALA A 42 3.66 -4.80 8.67
N SER A 43 3.21 -5.97 8.21
CA SER A 43 3.26 -6.34 6.81
C SER A 43 2.25 -5.53 5.99
N VAL A 44 2.72 -5.01 4.85
CA VAL A 44 1.89 -4.43 3.78
C VAL A 44 0.85 -5.43 3.24
N ASP A 45 1.01 -6.72 3.54
CA ASP A 45 0.07 -7.78 3.21
C ASP A 45 -1.04 -7.97 4.26
N ALA A 46 -0.94 -7.36 5.44
CA ALA A 46 -1.95 -7.45 6.49
C ALA A 46 -3.09 -6.43 6.27
N LEU A 47 -3.82 -6.61 5.18
CA LEU A 47 -5.04 -5.85 4.89
C LEU A 47 -6.16 -6.29 5.84
N ALA A 48 -6.41 -5.52 6.89
CA ALA A 48 -7.57 -5.71 7.76
C ALA A 48 -8.82 -5.22 7.02
N VAL A 49 -9.62 -6.15 6.48
CA VAL A 49 -10.85 -5.85 5.73
C VAL A 49 -12.07 -5.95 6.65
N ASP A 50 -12.88 -4.89 6.71
CA ASP A 50 -14.23 -4.96 7.27
C ASP A 50 -15.21 -5.57 6.25
N ARG A 51 -15.53 -6.86 6.43
CA ARG A 51 -16.46 -7.59 5.54
C ARG A 51 -17.90 -7.11 5.69
N ASP A 52 -18.25 -6.45 6.79
CA ASP A 52 -19.59 -5.92 7.02
C ASP A 52 -19.79 -4.56 6.31
N ASN A 53 -18.70 -3.93 5.83
CA ASN A 53 -18.75 -2.64 5.14
C ASN A 53 -17.85 -2.57 3.88
N LEU A 54 -18.10 -3.46 2.93
CA LEU A 54 -17.37 -3.52 1.67
C LEU A 54 -17.38 -2.20 0.86
N GLY A 55 -18.41 -1.37 1.00
CA GLY A 55 -18.47 -0.07 0.33
C GLY A 55 -17.44 0.94 0.86
N GLN A 56 -17.22 0.96 2.18
CA GLN A 56 -16.18 1.76 2.81
C GLN A 56 -14.79 1.25 2.45
N GLU A 57 -14.61 -0.06 2.48
CA GLU A 57 -13.34 -0.71 2.13
C GLU A 57 -12.93 -0.40 0.69
N TYR A 58 -13.87 -0.44 -0.25
CA TYR A 58 -13.62 -0.04 -1.63
C TYR A 58 -13.09 1.40 -1.74
N ARG A 59 -13.69 2.37 -1.02
CA ARG A 59 -13.22 3.77 -1.03
C ARG A 59 -11.80 3.88 -0.49
N ARG A 60 -11.49 3.12 0.58
CA ARG A 60 -10.17 3.09 1.19
C ARG A 60 -9.12 2.54 0.23
N PHE A 61 -9.41 1.42 -0.43
CA PHE A 61 -8.48 0.81 -1.39
C PHE A 61 -8.32 1.62 -2.67
N ASN A 62 -9.39 2.27 -3.14
CA ASN A 62 -9.32 3.18 -4.28
C ASN A 62 -8.39 4.36 -3.97
N PHE A 63 -8.53 4.99 -2.80
CA PHE A 63 -7.62 6.08 -2.38
C PHE A 63 -6.17 5.60 -2.26
N ALA A 64 -5.94 4.44 -1.63
CA ALA A 64 -4.61 3.85 -1.53
C ALA A 64 -3.99 3.58 -2.91
N HIS A 65 -4.81 3.13 -3.87
CA HIS A 65 -4.38 2.89 -5.24
C HIS A 65 -4.03 4.19 -5.99
N MET A 66 -4.78 5.27 -5.79
CA MET A 66 -4.41 6.58 -6.36
C MET A 66 -3.05 7.07 -5.85
N GLN A 67 -2.75 6.84 -4.57
CA GLN A 67 -1.43 7.15 -4.01
C GLN A 67 -0.30 6.31 -4.64
N HIS A 68 -0.57 5.07 -5.06
CA HIS A 68 0.41 4.28 -5.82
C HIS A 68 0.79 4.96 -7.14
N HIS A 69 -0.20 5.49 -7.87
CA HIS A 69 0.05 6.22 -9.12
C HIS A 69 0.87 7.49 -8.88
N ASP A 70 0.50 8.28 -7.87
CA ASP A 70 1.24 9.50 -7.53
C ASP A 70 2.68 9.22 -7.09
N ALA A 71 2.90 8.11 -6.36
CA ALA A 71 4.23 7.67 -5.95
C ALA A 71 5.08 7.28 -7.17
N VAL A 72 4.52 6.52 -8.12
CA VAL A 72 5.23 6.13 -9.35
C VAL A 72 5.55 7.35 -10.20
N GLU A 73 4.61 8.27 -10.37
CA GLU A 73 4.86 9.53 -11.07
C GLU A 73 6.05 10.29 -10.44
N ALA A 74 6.04 10.45 -9.11
CA ALA A 74 7.13 11.11 -8.40
C ALA A 74 8.47 10.39 -8.59
N MET A 75 8.49 9.05 -8.58
CA MET A 75 9.71 8.27 -8.85
C MET A 75 10.22 8.47 -10.27
N LEU A 76 9.35 8.41 -11.28
CA LEU A 76 9.71 8.60 -12.70
C LEU A 76 10.25 10.01 -12.97
N LEU A 77 9.76 11.01 -12.24
CA LEU A 77 10.24 12.40 -12.31
C LEU A 77 11.49 12.66 -11.45
N GLY A 78 12.04 11.66 -10.76
CA GLY A 78 13.21 11.80 -9.88
C GLY A 78 12.95 12.55 -8.57
N GLN A 79 11.68 12.71 -8.17
CA GLN A 79 11.25 13.47 -7.01
C GLN A 79 11.27 12.61 -5.73
N GLY A 80 12.45 12.13 -5.33
CA GLY A 80 12.61 11.16 -4.22
C GLY A 80 11.92 11.57 -2.91
N GLY A 81 12.04 12.84 -2.51
CA GLY A 81 11.38 13.34 -1.29
C GLY A 81 9.86 13.33 -1.36
N ARG A 82 9.28 13.60 -2.55
CA ARG A 82 7.82 13.50 -2.77
C ARG A 82 7.38 12.04 -2.72
N ALA A 83 8.11 11.15 -3.40
CA ALA A 83 7.83 9.72 -3.40
C ALA A 83 7.86 9.13 -1.97
N GLU A 84 8.86 9.49 -1.16
CA GLU A 84 8.92 9.07 0.24
C GLU A 84 7.71 9.59 1.04
N ALA A 85 7.38 10.88 0.93
CA ALA A 85 6.28 11.48 1.66
C ALA A 85 4.93 10.81 1.33
N ILE A 86 4.68 10.50 0.05
CA ILE A 86 3.47 9.79 -0.39
C ILE A 86 3.45 8.37 0.20
N MET A 87 4.53 7.61 0.09
CA MET A 87 4.58 6.23 0.59
C MET A 87 4.45 6.15 2.12
N ARG A 88 4.97 7.15 2.84
CA ARG A 88 4.81 7.26 4.29
C ARG A 88 3.35 7.56 4.69
N GLU A 89 2.67 8.43 3.94
CA GLU A 89 1.24 8.68 4.16
C GLU A 89 0.38 7.48 3.75
N HIS A 90 0.76 6.78 2.68
CA HIS A 90 0.10 5.56 2.22
C HIS A 90 0.09 4.47 3.31
N ALA A 91 1.21 4.28 4.02
CA ALA A 91 1.27 3.35 5.15
C ALA A 91 0.29 3.69 6.29
N ASN A 92 -0.14 4.96 6.40
CA ASN A 92 -1.14 5.39 7.39
C ASN A 92 -2.60 5.17 6.93
N VAL A 93 -2.83 4.78 5.68
CA VAL A 93 -4.19 4.56 5.14
C VAL A 93 -4.97 3.55 5.95
N THR A 94 -4.29 2.49 6.41
CA THR A 94 -4.87 1.40 7.19
C THR A 94 -5.51 1.87 8.50
N LEU A 95 -4.93 2.88 9.17
CA LEU A 95 -5.38 3.33 10.50
C LEU A 95 -6.20 4.63 10.46
N ARG A 96 -5.79 5.61 9.64
CA ARG A 96 -6.34 6.97 9.71
C ARG A 96 -7.60 7.13 8.85
N TYR A 97 -7.64 6.51 7.68
CA TYR A 97 -8.69 6.76 6.70
C TYR A 97 -9.89 5.82 6.85
N ALA A 98 -9.73 4.69 7.54
CA ALA A 98 -10.88 3.89 8.00
C ALA A 98 -11.90 4.76 8.75
N ARG A 99 -11.44 5.69 9.58
CA ARG A 99 -12.30 6.61 10.35
C ARG A 99 -12.85 7.79 9.53
N LEU A 100 -12.14 8.24 8.49
CA LEU A 100 -12.58 9.37 7.66
C LEU A 100 -13.60 8.94 6.58
N MET A 101 -13.50 7.69 6.13
CA MET A 101 -14.36 7.15 5.07
C MET A 101 -15.61 6.44 5.60
N SER A 102 -15.87 6.55 6.92
CA SER A 102 -17.05 6.00 7.60
C SER A 102 -18.30 6.88 7.50
N VAL A 103 -18.20 8.05 6.87
CA VAL A 103 -19.30 9.01 6.67
C VAL A 103 -19.83 8.89 5.25
#